data_AF-A0A525KC84-F1
#
_entry.id   AF-A0A525KC84-F1
#
_cell.length_a   1.000
_cell.length_b   1.000
_cell.length_c   1.000
_cell.angle_alpha   90.00
_cell.angle_beta   90.00
_cell.angle_gamma   90.00
#
_symmetry.space_group_name_H-M   'P 1'
#
loop_
_entity.id
_entity.type
_entity.pdbx_description
1 polymer ?
#
loop_
_entity_poly.entity_id
_entity_poly.type
_entity_poly.pdbx_seq_one_letter_code
_entity_poly.pdbx_strand_id
1 'polypeptide(L)'
;MLDLVALTETPKTAEEVCELVADAGMSGRRLEVIGGGTKRGIGSVADADAVLSLAGLNKVVDYAPEELVLTAQPGVTLAVLEKLVAAHGQMLPFEPPHLGKLLGATGRATLGGTLAANLSGPRRIRAGAARDHFLGLQAVTGRGELVKAGGKVVKNVTGYDLPKLIAGSWGTLAVMTEITIKVLPAARTELTLLLFGLDDRRAGEAMTLAMGEPVELSAAAHLPPAAAARAPLKGEMALTALRLEGFAASVAARVDHMASALKAFGRIEQLDAPHSREFWLQVREVE
;
A
#
# COMPACT_ATOMS: atom_id res chain seq x y z
N MET A 1 -6.16 30.59 11.68
CA MET A 1 -5.53 29.40 11.07
C MET A 1 -4.08 29.80 10.82
N LEU A 2 -3.15 29.38 11.67
CA LEU A 2 -1.72 29.64 11.47
C LEU A 2 -1.33 29.13 10.09
N ASP A 3 -0.55 29.91 9.35
CA ASP A 3 -0.02 29.49 8.06
C ASP A 3 1.05 28.43 8.30
N LEU A 4 0.62 27.17 8.44
CA LEU A 4 1.50 26.02 8.74
C LEU A 4 2.61 25.83 7.70
N VAL A 5 2.47 26.43 6.51
CA VAL A 5 3.52 26.45 5.50
C VAL A 5 4.75 27.24 5.99
N ALA A 6 4.56 28.29 6.79
CA ALA A 6 5.64 29.09 7.36
C ALA A 6 6.38 28.39 8.52
N LEU A 7 5.84 27.29 9.05
CA LEU A 7 6.39 26.52 10.18
C LEU A 7 6.68 25.05 9.77
N THR A 8 7.11 24.86 8.52
CA THR A 8 7.47 23.54 7.99
C THR A 8 8.98 23.32 8.07
N GLU A 9 9.40 22.33 8.86
CA GLU A 9 10.78 21.87 8.96
C GLU A 9 10.99 20.63 8.09
N THR A 10 12.09 20.57 7.33
CA THR A 10 12.38 19.45 6.40
C THR A 10 13.77 18.87 6.65
N PRO A 11 13.93 18.04 7.69
CA PRO A 11 15.22 17.44 8.03
C PRO A 11 15.72 16.46 6.96
N LYS A 12 17.04 16.29 6.91
CA LYS A 12 17.77 15.43 5.97
C LYS A 12 18.48 14.28 6.66
N THR A 13 18.53 14.27 7.99
CA THR A 13 19.16 13.23 8.80
C THR A 13 18.25 12.80 9.95
N ALA A 14 18.55 11.65 10.57
CA ALA A 14 17.79 11.18 11.73
C ALA A 14 18.09 12.05 12.97
N GLU A 15 19.31 12.56 13.06
CA GLU A 15 19.77 13.44 14.13
C GLU A 15 18.99 14.76 14.14
N GLU A 16 18.78 15.39 12.97
CA GLU A 16 17.95 16.59 12.85
C GLU A 16 16.49 16.31 13.27
N VAL A 17 15.95 15.12 12.96
CA VAL A 17 14.62 14.71 13.43
C VAL A 17 14.59 14.61 14.95
N CYS A 18 15.61 14.00 15.58
CA CYS A 18 15.72 13.92 17.04
C CYS A 18 15.69 15.31 17.69
N GLU A 19 16.50 16.24 17.17
CA GLU A 19 16.58 17.62 17.66
C GLU A 19 15.23 18.34 17.55
N LEU A 20 14.58 18.26 16.40
CA LEU A 20 13.28 18.91 16.15
C LEU A 20 12.17 18.35 17.05
N VAL A 21 12.13 17.04 17.25
CA VAL A 21 11.12 16.40 18.11
C VAL A 21 11.39 16.72 19.59
N ALA A 22 12.66 16.71 20.02
CA ALA A 22 13.03 17.08 21.38
C ALA A 22 12.67 18.54 21.70
N ASP A 23 12.99 19.47 20.80
CA ASP A 23 12.68 20.89 20.96
C ASP A 23 11.16 21.13 20.99
N ALA A 24 10.39 20.48 20.11
CA ALA A 24 8.93 20.56 20.14
C ALA A 24 8.36 20.03 21.47
N GLY A 25 8.89 18.91 21.97
CA GLY A 25 8.52 18.37 23.28
C GLY A 25 8.82 19.33 24.44
N MET A 26 9.99 19.96 24.43
CA MET A 26 10.40 20.95 25.44
C MET A 26 9.56 22.23 25.40
N SER A 27 9.15 22.66 24.20
CA SER A 27 8.35 23.86 23.98
C SER A 27 6.83 23.63 24.03
N GLY A 28 6.40 22.37 24.22
CA GLY A 28 4.98 21.99 24.21
C GLY A 28 4.30 22.13 22.84
N ARG A 29 5.09 22.24 21.75
CA ARG A 29 4.59 22.37 20.38
C ARG A 29 4.16 21.02 19.82
N ARG A 30 3.01 21.00 19.16
CA ARG A 30 2.47 19.83 18.46
C ARG A 30 2.98 19.77 17.04
N LEU A 31 3.55 18.63 16.65
CA LEU A 31 4.06 18.40 15.31
C LEU A 31 3.09 17.54 14.49
N GLU A 32 2.79 18.00 13.28
CA GLU A 32 2.21 17.16 12.23
C GLU A 32 3.33 16.53 11.40
N VAL A 33 3.40 15.19 11.38
CA VAL A 33 4.40 14.46 10.58
C VAL A 33 3.84 14.21 9.20
N ILE A 34 4.51 14.69 8.16
CA ILE A 34 4.07 14.58 6.77
C ILE A 34 5.14 13.94 5.89
N GLY A 35 4.72 12.98 5.07
CA GLY A 35 5.49 12.52 3.91
C GLY A 35 5.27 13.45 2.72
N GLY A 36 4.56 12.97 1.71
CA GLY A 36 4.11 13.80 0.58
C GLY A 36 2.67 14.31 0.69
N GLY A 37 2.07 14.33 1.88
CA GLY A 37 0.76 14.97 2.12
C GLY A 37 -0.47 14.35 1.44
N THR A 38 -0.32 13.25 0.70
CA THR A 38 -1.41 12.67 -0.11
C THR A 38 -2.61 12.14 0.67
N LYS A 39 -2.52 12.06 2.00
CA LYS A 39 -3.53 11.48 2.89
C LYS A 39 -3.96 12.44 3.98
N ARG A 40 -3.52 13.71 3.91
CA ARG A 40 -3.73 14.73 4.95
C ARG A 40 -5.22 15.02 5.21
N GLY A 41 -6.08 14.79 4.22
CA GLY A 41 -7.53 14.92 4.36
C GLY A 41 -8.24 13.70 4.98
N ILE A 42 -7.54 12.63 5.36
CA ILE A 42 -8.13 11.46 5.99
C ILE A 42 -8.08 11.60 7.53
N GLY A 43 -9.22 11.40 8.18
CA GLY A 43 -9.32 11.44 9.64
C GLY A 43 -9.36 12.85 10.22
N SER A 44 -9.34 12.95 11.55
CA SER A 44 -9.25 14.23 12.25
C SER A 44 -7.78 14.57 12.46
N VAL A 45 -7.23 15.50 11.67
CA VAL A 45 -5.91 16.07 11.95
C VAL A 45 -6.06 16.92 13.21
N ALA A 46 -5.42 16.53 14.31
CA ALA A 46 -5.38 17.35 15.51
C ALA A 46 -4.68 18.68 15.19
N ASP A 47 -5.06 19.77 15.87
CA ASP A 47 -4.37 21.04 15.73
C ASP A 47 -2.86 20.85 15.96
N ALA A 48 -2.07 21.18 14.95
CA ALA A 48 -0.62 21.18 14.99
C ALA A 48 -0.10 22.62 15.01
N ASP A 49 1.02 22.84 15.69
CA ASP A 49 1.69 24.13 15.75
C ASP A 49 2.74 24.26 14.64
N ALA A 50 3.31 23.13 14.20
CA ALA A 50 4.31 23.06 13.14
C ALA A 50 4.22 21.75 12.36
N VAL A 51 4.83 21.74 11.17
CA VAL A 51 4.85 20.59 10.26
C VAL A 51 6.27 20.04 10.18
N LEU A 52 6.43 18.74 10.41
CA LEU A 52 7.67 18.01 10.21
C LEU A 52 7.59 17.20 8.92
N SER A 53 8.20 17.74 7.86
CA SER A 53 8.22 17.13 6.53
C SER A 53 9.38 16.16 6.36
N LEU A 54 9.07 14.90 6.11
CA LEU A 54 10.05 13.85 5.85
C LEU A 54 10.52 13.80 4.39
N ALA A 55 10.17 14.81 3.58
CA ALA A 55 10.58 14.88 2.17
C ALA A 55 12.11 14.99 1.99
N GLY A 56 12.84 15.46 3.01
CA GLY A 56 14.31 15.50 3.02
C GLY A 56 14.98 14.13 3.26
N LEU A 57 14.22 13.17 3.81
CA LEU A 57 14.64 11.78 4.03
C LEU A 57 14.12 10.90 2.88
N ASN A 58 14.71 11.00 1.70
CA ASN A 58 14.17 10.43 0.46
C ASN A 58 15.15 9.53 -0.33
N LYS A 59 16.11 8.91 0.35
CA LYS A 59 17.09 8.00 -0.26
C LYS A 59 16.69 6.53 -0.09
N VAL A 60 16.94 5.72 -1.11
CA VAL A 60 17.06 4.27 -0.95
C VAL A 60 18.41 4.00 -0.29
N VAL A 61 18.39 3.37 0.88
CA VAL A 61 19.59 3.15 1.71
C VAL A 61 20.31 1.88 1.29
N ASP A 62 19.55 0.81 1.07
CA ASP A 62 20.07 -0.49 0.71
C ASP A 62 18.98 -1.29 -0.03
N TYR A 63 19.38 -2.08 -1.02
CA TYR A 63 18.47 -2.98 -1.71
C TYR A 63 19.23 -4.25 -2.10
N ALA A 64 18.77 -5.38 -1.57
CA ALA A 64 19.27 -6.71 -1.86
C ALA A 64 18.18 -7.49 -2.62
N PRO A 65 18.15 -7.42 -3.98
CA PRO A 65 17.10 -8.07 -4.77
C PRO A 65 17.02 -9.58 -4.53
N GLU A 66 18.17 -10.25 -4.38
CA GLU A 66 18.25 -11.69 -4.12
C GLU A 66 17.66 -12.10 -2.77
N GLU A 67 17.69 -11.18 -1.78
CA GLU A 67 17.11 -11.40 -0.47
C GLU A 67 15.65 -10.92 -0.38
N LEU A 68 15.17 -10.22 -1.42
CA LEU A 68 13.86 -9.58 -1.44
C LEU A 68 13.67 -8.56 -0.31
N VAL A 69 14.74 -7.86 0.06
CA VAL A 69 14.75 -6.87 1.15
C VAL A 69 15.19 -5.51 0.62
N LEU A 70 14.38 -4.49 0.91
CA LEU A 70 14.64 -3.09 0.54
C LEU A 70 14.60 -2.22 1.79
N THR A 71 15.66 -1.42 1.99
CA THR A 71 15.73 -0.41 3.05
C THR A 71 15.76 0.98 2.43
N ALA A 72 14.85 1.85 2.86
CA ALA A 72 14.68 3.19 2.33
C ALA A 72 14.28 4.18 3.42
N GLN A 73 14.55 5.45 3.17
CA GLN A 73 14.05 6.53 4.00
C GLN A 73 12.54 6.78 3.74
N PRO A 74 11.78 7.29 4.73
CA PRO A 74 10.32 7.41 4.68
C PRO A 74 9.77 8.31 3.56
N GLY A 75 10.56 9.28 3.09
CA GLY A 75 10.21 10.24 2.05
C GLY A 75 10.37 9.71 0.63
N VAL A 76 10.94 8.51 0.43
CA VAL A 76 11.02 7.91 -0.91
C VAL A 76 9.60 7.69 -1.44
N THR A 77 9.33 8.20 -2.65
CA THR A 77 8.00 8.06 -3.26
C THR A 77 7.73 6.62 -3.68
N LEU A 78 6.47 6.19 -3.60
CA LEU A 78 6.05 4.86 -4.07
C LEU A 78 6.42 4.64 -5.54
N ALA A 79 6.22 5.62 -6.42
CA ALA A 79 6.55 5.52 -7.84
C ALA A 79 8.04 5.20 -8.09
N VAL A 80 8.94 5.75 -7.28
CA VAL A 80 10.38 5.43 -7.34
C VAL A 80 10.63 3.98 -6.91
N LEU A 81 10.01 3.54 -5.82
CA LEU A 81 10.17 2.17 -5.32
C LEU A 81 9.57 1.13 -6.27
N GLU A 82 8.36 1.36 -6.77
CA GLU A 82 7.68 0.50 -7.75
C GLU A 82 8.54 0.34 -9.01
N LYS A 83 9.08 1.45 -9.55
CA LYS A 83 9.99 1.41 -10.70
C LYS A 83 11.28 0.63 -10.38
N LEU A 84 11.87 0.86 -9.21
CA LEU A 84 13.09 0.19 -8.78
C LEU A 84 12.90 -1.32 -8.69
N VAL A 85 11.87 -1.79 -8.00
CA VAL A 85 11.64 -3.23 -7.82
C VAL A 85 11.19 -3.90 -9.12
N ALA A 86 10.41 -3.20 -9.96
CA ALA A 86 9.98 -3.70 -11.26
C ALA A 86 11.17 -3.98 -12.19
N ALA A 87 12.24 -3.18 -12.12
CA ALA A 87 13.46 -3.41 -12.89
C ALA A 87 14.15 -4.73 -12.54
N HIS A 88 13.87 -5.31 -11.37
CA HIS A 88 14.35 -6.62 -10.93
C HIS A 88 13.27 -7.73 -11.04
N GLY A 89 12.16 -7.47 -11.73
CA GLY A 89 11.05 -8.43 -11.84
C GLY A 89 10.34 -8.66 -10.49
N GLN A 90 10.35 -7.66 -9.62
CA GLN A 90 9.76 -7.69 -8.28
C GLN A 90 8.65 -6.66 -8.14
N MET A 91 7.92 -6.71 -7.03
CA MET A 91 6.79 -5.83 -6.73
C MET A 91 6.69 -5.53 -5.23
N LEU A 92 5.98 -4.44 -4.91
CA LEU A 92 5.46 -4.20 -3.57
C LEU A 92 4.24 -5.10 -3.34
N PRO A 93 4.29 -6.08 -2.42
CA PRO A 93 3.27 -7.13 -2.35
C PRO A 93 1.88 -6.66 -1.94
N PHE A 94 1.81 -5.57 -1.19
CA PHE A 94 0.57 -5.00 -0.66
C PHE A 94 -0.10 -4.02 -1.63
N GLU A 95 0.42 -3.84 -2.85
CA GLU A 95 -0.15 -2.98 -3.90
C GLU A 95 -0.65 -1.62 -3.37
N PRO A 96 0.23 -0.77 -2.83
CA PRO A 96 -0.21 0.42 -2.13
C PRO A 96 -0.95 1.40 -3.05
N PRO A 97 -2.09 1.96 -2.59
CA PRO A 97 -2.85 2.92 -3.39
C PRO A 97 -2.24 4.33 -3.35
N HIS A 98 -2.23 5.00 -4.51
CA HIS A 98 -1.81 6.39 -4.69
C HIS A 98 -3.02 7.34 -4.66
N LEU A 99 -3.65 7.43 -3.48
CA LEU A 99 -4.89 8.19 -3.22
C LEU A 99 -4.82 9.72 -3.44
N GLY A 100 -3.71 10.27 -3.95
CA GLY A 100 -3.53 11.71 -4.13
C GLY A 100 -4.61 12.34 -5.01
N LYS A 101 -4.95 11.71 -6.14
CA LYS A 101 -6.01 12.18 -7.04
C LYS A 101 -7.40 12.15 -6.39
N LEU A 102 -7.73 11.04 -5.74
CA LEU A 102 -9.01 10.87 -5.03
C LEU A 102 -9.21 11.95 -3.95
N LEU A 103 -8.14 12.30 -3.25
CA LEU A 103 -8.17 13.24 -2.13
C LEU A 103 -7.81 14.68 -2.50
N GLY A 104 -7.65 14.98 -3.81
CA GLY A 104 -7.30 16.32 -4.29
C GLY A 104 -5.93 16.82 -3.82
N ALA A 105 -5.02 15.92 -3.45
CA ALA A 105 -3.69 16.26 -2.97
C ALA A 105 -2.69 16.42 -4.13
N THR A 106 -1.80 17.41 -4.02
CA THR A 106 -0.79 17.75 -5.03
C THR A 106 0.56 17.05 -4.83
N GLY A 107 0.80 16.49 -3.64
CA GLY A 107 2.03 15.77 -3.34
C GLY A 107 2.01 14.32 -3.84
N ARG A 108 3.06 13.55 -3.51
CA ARG A 108 3.23 12.15 -3.96
C ARG A 108 3.16 11.18 -2.78
N ALA A 109 2.60 9.99 -2.99
CA ALA A 109 2.59 8.97 -1.95
C ALA A 109 4.02 8.51 -1.64
N THR A 110 4.37 8.41 -0.35
CA THR A 110 5.69 7.99 0.11
C THR A 110 5.62 6.67 0.87
N LEU A 111 6.75 5.97 0.99
CA LEU A 111 6.86 4.74 1.76
C LEU A 111 6.40 4.92 3.21
N GLY A 112 6.90 5.96 3.88
CA GLY A 112 6.56 6.26 5.27
C GLY A 112 5.07 6.56 5.44
N GLY A 113 4.48 7.41 4.59
CA GLY A 113 3.04 7.70 4.67
C GLY A 113 2.15 6.49 4.37
N THR A 114 2.63 5.57 3.55
CA THR A 114 1.91 4.33 3.20
C THR A 114 1.89 3.34 4.36
N LEU A 115 3.02 3.15 5.03
CA LEU A 115 3.13 2.28 6.21
C LEU A 115 2.46 2.90 7.43
N ALA A 116 2.62 4.22 7.65
CA ALA A 116 1.96 4.93 8.74
C ALA A 116 0.43 4.85 8.63
N ALA A 117 -0.12 4.81 7.41
CA ALA A 117 -1.56 4.60 7.19
C ALA A 117 -1.95 3.10 7.02
N ASN A 118 -0.96 2.19 6.99
CA ASN A 118 -1.10 0.76 6.70
C ASN A 118 -2.02 0.47 5.48
N LEU A 119 -1.92 1.29 4.44
CA LEU A 119 -2.76 1.16 3.26
C LEU A 119 -2.30 0.01 2.38
N SER A 120 -3.24 -0.74 1.84
CA SER A 120 -2.99 -1.90 0.99
C SER A 120 -4.07 -2.01 -0.06
N GLY A 121 -3.67 -2.42 -1.26
CA GLY A 121 -4.55 -2.60 -2.39
C GLY A 121 -5.10 -4.02 -2.53
N PRO A 122 -5.58 -4.35 -3.74
CA PRO A 122 -6.36 -5.56 -4.00
C PRO A 122 -5.66 -6.88 -3.63
N ARG A 123 -4.32 -6.92 -3.72
CA ARG A 123 -3.53 -8.12 -3.33
C ARG A 123 -3.53 -8.47 -1.85
N ARG A 124 -4.05 -7.60 -0.97
CA ARG A 124 -4.03 -7.81 0.48
C ARG A 124 -4.56 -9.18 0.92
N ILE A 125 -5.59 -9.69 0.25
CA ILE A 125 -6.21 -10.99 0.60
C ILE A 125 -5.24 -12.17 0.52
N ARG A 126 -4.24 -12.07 -0.36
CA ARG A 126 -3.27 -13.15 -0.64
C ARG A 126 -1.89 -12.83 -0.08
N ALA A 127 -1.42 -11.60 -0.29
CA ALA A 127 -0.07 -11.19 0.06
C ALA A 127 0.03 -10.54 1.45
N GLY A 128 -1.09 -10.23 2.11
CA GLY A 128 -1.08 -9.49 3.37
C GLY A 128 -1.04 -7.98 3.20
N ALA A 129 -1.17 -7.27 4.31
CA ALA A 129 -1.16 -5.80 4.37
C ALA A 129 0.26 -5.23 4.38
N ALA A 130 0.39 -3.92 4.23
CA ALA A 130 1.68 -3.22 4.26
C ALA A 130 2.47 -3.53 5.55
N ARG A 131 1.78 -3.59 6.70
CA ARG A 131 2.34 -4.02 8.01
C ARG A 131 2.98 -5.41 8.01
N ASP A 132 2.51 -6.33 7.15
CA ASP A 132 3.01 -7.71 7.12
C ASP A 132 4.33 -7.82 6.34
N HIS A 133 4.66 -6.77 5.57
CA HIS A 133 5.93 -6.62 4.84
C HIS A 133 6.87 -5.62 5.50
N PHE A 134 6.50 -5.04 6.64
CA PHE A 134 7.32 -4.07 7.37
C PHE A 134 8.26 -4.82 8.32
N LEU A 135 9.50 -5.04 7.89
CA LEU A 135 10.46 -5.92 8.56
C LEU A 135 11.22 -5.24 9.70
N GLY A 136 11.48 -3.94 9.56
CA GLY A 136 12.29 -3.20 10.50
C GLY A 136 12.23 -1.71 10.26
N LEU A 137 12.58 -0.93 11.28
CA LEU A 137 12.61 0.52 11.21
C LEU A 137 13.69 1.12 12.12
N GLN A 138 14.08 2.33 11.76
CA GLN A 138 14.60 3.32 12.69
C GLN A 138 13.54 4.43 12.82
N ALA A 139 13.28 4.88 14.05
CA ALA A 139 12.35 5.97 14.29
C ALA A 139 12.76 6.80 15.50
N VAL A 140 12.23 8.02 15.55
CA VAL A 140 12.40 8.97 16.65
C VAL A 140 11.12 8.97 17.49
N THR A 141 11.26 8.72 18.79
CA THR A 141 10.13 8.75 19.74
C THR A 141 9.68 10.17 20.02
N GLY A 142 8.53 10.37 20.67
CA GLY A 142 8.09 11.69 21.13
C GLY A 142 9.02 12.38 22.15
N ARG A 143 10.09 11.71 22.61
CA ARG A 143 11.15 12.28 23.46
C ARG A 143 12.37 12.74 22.67
N GLY A 144 12.36 12.62 21.34
CA GLY A 144 13.52 12.91 20.50
C GLY A 144 14.60 11.83 20.55
N GLU A 145 14.26 10.60 20.98
CA GLU A 145 15.21 9.50 21.11
C GLU A 145 15.15 8.59 19.88
N LEU A 146 16.32 8.22 19.33
CA LEU A 146 16.41 7.31 18.21
C LEU A 146 16.28 5.85 18.68
N VAL A 147 15.30 5.13 18.12
CA VAL A 147 15.07 3.71 18.38
C VAL A 147 15.19 2.91 17.09
N LYS A 148 15.66 1.66 17.21
CA LYS A 148 15.71 0.67 16.13
C LYS A 148 14.93 -0.56 16.53
N ALA A 149 14.18 -1.13 15.59
CA ALA A 149 13.38 -2.31 15.84
C ALA A 149 13.20 -3.15 14.59
N GLY A 150 12.98 -4.46 14.79
CA GLY A 150 12.95 -5.44 13.70
C GLY A 150 14.34 -5.67 13.11
N GLY A 151 14.39 -6.14 11.87
CA GLY A 151 15.65 -6.49 11.22
C GLY A 151 15.45 -7.03 9.81
N LYS A 152 16.55 -7.16 9.06
CA LYS A 152 16.54 -7.66 7.68
C LYS A 152 16.21 -9.16 7.56
N VAL A 153 16.34 -9.91 8.65
CA VAL A 153 16.16 -11.37 8.67
C VAL A 153 14.76 -11.79 9.13
N VAL A 154 14.24 -12.86 8.53
CA VAL A 154 12.87 -13.40 8.76
C VAL A 154 12.65 -13.90 10.19
N LYS A 155 13.71 -14.25 10.93
CA LYS A 155 13.63 -14.73 12.32
C LYS A 155 14.08 -13.64 13.30
N ASN A 156 13.18 -12.72 13.62
CA ASN A 156 13.34 -11.80 14.74
C ASN A 156 12.45 -12.31 15.88
N VAL A 157 12.99 -13.19 16.73
CA VAL A 157 12.22 -13.89 17.78
C VAL A 157 12.34 -13.23 19.16
N THR A 158 12.96 -12.06 19.21
CA THR A 158 13.24 -11.32 20.45
C THR A 158 12.61 -9.93 20.41
N GLY A 159 11.92 -9.58 21.50
CA GLY A 159 11.30 -8.26 21.68
C GLY A 159 9.90 -8.13 21.05
N TYR A 160 9.35 -6.92 21.12
CA TYR A 160 8.08 -6.58 20.52
C TYR A 160 8.25 -6.26 19.03
N ASP A 161 7.26 -6.63 18.22
CA ASP A 161 7.19 -6.27 16.81
C ASP A 161 6.74 -4.82 16.64
N LEU A 162 7.65 -3.89 16.95
CA LEU A 162 7.40 -2.46 16.80
C LEU A 162 7.08 -2.04 15.35
N PRO A 163 7.65 -2.64 14.28
CA PRO A 163 7.17 -2.38 12.92
C PRO A 163 5.65 -2.54 12.77
N LYS A 164 5.08 -3.61 13.31
CA LYS A 164 3.62 -3.81 13.29
C LYS A 164 2.84 -2.85 14.17
N LEU A 165 3.43 -2.34 15.25
CA LEU A 165 2.83 -1.30 16.10
C LEU A 165 2.82 0.07 15.40
N ILE A 166 3.91 0.42 14.71
CA ILE A 166 4.05 1.70 14.00
C ILE A 166 3.21 1.73 12.73
N ALA A 167 3.01 0.59 12.08
CA ALA A 167 2.10 0.50 10.94
C ALA A 167 0.67 0.85 11.33
N GLY A 168 0.08 1.84 10.67
CA GLY A 168 -1.26 2.33 11.02
C GLY A 168 -1.29 3.35 12.16
N SER A 169 -0.15 3.82 12.65
CA SER A 169 -0.05 4.85 13.70
C SER A 169 -0.30 6.28 13.21
N TRP A 170 -0.41 6.52 11.90
CA TRP A 170 -0.60 7.85 11.32
C TRP A 170 0.44 8.90 11.75
N GLY A 171 1.64 8.46 12.16
CA GLY A 171 2.71 9.34 12.63
C GLY A 171 2.55 9.83 14.08
N THR A 172 1.56 9.32 14.84
CA THR A 172 1.29 9.78 16.21
C THR A 172 2.14 9.09 17.28
N LEU A 173 2.80 7.97 16.95
CA LEU A 173 3.62 7.21 17.90
C LEU A 173 5.12 7.49 17.78
N ALA A 174 5.62 7.65 16.55
CA ALA A 174 7.02 7.91 16.28
C ALA A 174 7.21 8.47 14.85
N VAL A 175 8.33 9.15 14.63
CA VAL A 175 8.76 9.64 13.32
C VAL A 175 9.73 8.63 12.71
N MET A 176 9.30 7.89 11.69
CA MET A 176 10.20 6.96 10.98
C MET A 176 11.32 7.73 10.28
N THR A 177 12.55 7.24 10.32
CA THR A 177 13.72 7.81 9.63
C THR A 177 14.36 6.82 8.65
N GLU A 178 14.18 5.52 8.87
CA GLU A 178 14.58 4.43 7.99
C GLU A 178 13.58 3.28 8.09
N ILE A 179 13.29 2.63 6.96
CA ILE A 179 12.25 1.62 6.82
C ILE A 179 12.82 0.46 6.01
N THR A 180 12.74 -0.75 6.55
CA THR A 180 13.06 -1.99 5.85
C THR A 180 11.76 -2.74 5.53
N ILE A 181 11.55 -3.04 4.25
CA ILE A 181 10.41 -3.82 3.77
C ILE A 181 10.84 -5.09 3.03
N LYS A 182 9.95 -6.08 3.04
CA LYS A 182 10.00 -7.22 2.14
C LYS A 182 9.33 -6.87 0.81
N VAL A 183 10.00 -7.19 -0.28
CA VAL A 183 9.42 -7.19 -1.64
C VAL A 183 9.15 -8.64 -2.06
N LEU A 184 8.44 -8.86 -3.17
CA LEU A 184 8.23 -10.22 -3.70
C LEU A 184 8.46 -10.24 -5.21
N PRO A 185 8.77 -11.42 -5.79
CA PRO A 185 8.74 -11.59 -7.24
C PRO A 185 7.39 -11.19 -7.82
N ALA A 186 7.40 -10.45 -8.94
CA ALA A 186 6.19 -10.15 -9.68
C ALA A 186 5.66 -11.43 -10.38
N ALA A 187 4.35 -11.55 -10.49
CA ALA A 187 3.74 -12.68 -11.17
C ALA A 187 4.05 -12.63 -12.68
N ARG A 188 4.47 -13.78 -13.25
CA ARG A 188 4.76 -13.90 -14.68
C ARG A 188 3.49 -13.84 -15.53
N THR A 189 2.40 -14.41 -15.01
CA THR A 189 1.10 -14.44 -15.66
C THR A 189 0.04 -13.93 -14.69
N GLU A 190 -0.87 -13.13 -15.23
CA GLU A 190 -2.03 -12.57 -14.56
C GLU A 190 -3.23 -12.72 -15.51
N LEU A 191 -4.39 -13.12 -14.97
CA LEU A 191 -5.66 -13.18 -15.69
C LEU A 191 -6.78 -12.80 -14.73
N THR A 192 -7.77 -12.07 -15.22
CA THR A 192 -8.94 -11.68 -14.43
C THR A 192 -10.22 -12.20 -15.02
N LEU A 193 -11.01 -12.90 -14.21
CA LEU A 193 -12.38 -13.29 -14.55
C LEU A 193 -13.34 -12.15 -14.23
N LEU A 194 -14.27 -11.87 -15.14
CA LEU A 194 -15.28 -10.83 -15.04
C LEU A 194 -16.69 -11.44 -15.07
N LEU A 195 -17.52 -11.07 -14.10
CA LEU A 195 -18.95 -11.36 -14.03
C LEU A 195 -19.73 -10.05 -14.16
N PHE A 196 -20.74 -10.03 -15.01
CA PHE A 196 -21.49 -8.81 -15.33
C PHE A 196 -22.91 -8.85 -14.77
N GLY A 197 -23.40 -7.68 -14.32
CA GLY A 197 -24.80 -7.48 -13.97
C GLY A 197 -25.24 -8.12 -12.66
N LEU A 198 -24.30 -8.53 -11.81
CA LEU A 198 -24.60 -8.99 -10.47
C LEU A 198 -25.00 -7.78 -9.60
N ASP A 199 -26.10 -7.91 -8.87
CA ASP A 199 -26.36 -7.02 -7.74
C ASP A 199 -25.34 -7.25 -6.62
N ASP A 200 -25.24 -6.30 -5.68
CA ASP A 200 -24.25 -6.33 -4.60
C ASP A 200 -24.28 -7.65 -3.80
N ARG A 201 -25.48 -8.20 -3.57
CA ARG A 201 -25.65 -9.45 -2.82
C ARG A 201 -25.11 -10.64 -3.60
N ARG A 202 -25.51 -10.80 -4.86
CA ARG A 202 -25.04 -11.90 -5.72
C ARG A 202 -23.56 -11.79 -6.01
N ALA A 203 -23.02 -10.57 -6.12
CA ALA A 203 -21.58 -10.35 -6.23
C ALA A 203 -20.84 -10.80 -4.97
N GLY A 204 -21.38 -10.49 -3.79
CA GLY A 204 -20.88 -11.01 -2.52
C GLY A 204 -20.85 -12.53 -2.48
N GLU A 205 -21.96 -13.18 -2.84
CA GLU A 205 -22.07 -14.65 -2.93
C GLU A 205 -21.04 -15.26 -3.89
N ALA A 206 -20.85 -14.66 -5.07
CA ALA A 206 -19.86 -15.09 -6.05
C ALA A 206 -18.43 -14.99 -5.50
N MET A 207 -18.08 -13.85 -4.88
CA MET A 207 -16.75 -13.65 -4.30
C MET A 207 -16.51 -14.58 -3.11
N THR A 208 -17.51 -14.81 -2.25
CA THR A 208 -17.41 -15.76 -1.13
C THR A 208 -17.17 -17.18 -1.62
N LEU A 209 -17.93 -17.64 -2.62
CA LEU A 209 -17.70 -18.95 -3.23
C LEU A 209 -16.29 -19.03 -3.82
N ALA A 210 -15.90 -18.02 -4.61
CA ALA A 210 -14.62 -18.00 -5.28
C ALA A 210 -13.42 -17.99 -4.30
N MET A 211 -13.54 -17.31 -3.16
CA MET A 211 -12.53 -17.33 -2.10
C MET A 211 -12.46 -18.67 -1.34
N GLY A 212 -13.52 -19.47 -1.37
CA GLY A 212 -13.55 -20.82 -0.80
C GLY A 212 -12.94 -21.89 -1.71
N GLU A 213 -12.76 -21.60 -2.99
CA GLU A 213 -12.16 -22.54 -3.94
C GLU A 213 -10.64 -22.65 -3.76
N PRO A 214 -10.04 -23.83 -4.01
CA PRO A 214 -8.60 -24.08 -3.86
C PRO A 214 -7.79 -23.52 -5.04
N VAL A 215 -8.11 -22.32 -5.52
CA VAL A 215 -7.46 -21.67 -6.67
C VAL A 215 -6.57 -20.48 -6.29
N GLU A 216 -6.49 -20.13 -5.01
CA GLU A 216 -5.61 -19.05 -4.52
C GLU A 216 -5.79 -17.73 -5.29
N LEU A 217 -6.98 -17.13 -5.20
CA LEU A 217 -7.23 -15.81 -5.76
C LEU A 217 -6.25 -14.78 -5.21
N SER A 218 -5.75 -13.92 -6.08
CA SER A 218 -4.85 -12.84 -5.68
C SER A 218 -5.57 -11.50 -5.48
N ALA A 219 -6.79 -11.32 -6.00
CA ALA A 219 -7.65 -10.17 -5.72
C ALA A 219 -9.12 -10.48 -6.05
N ALA A 220 -10.03 -9.74 -5.42
CA ALA A 220 -11.46 -9.74 -5.72
C ALA A 220 -12.02 -8.33 -5.53
N ALA A 221 -12.90 -7.89 -6.43
CA ALA A 221 -13.57 -6.59 -6.35
C ALA A 221 -14.97 -6.65 -6.96
N HIS A 222 -15.88 -5.87 -6.39
CA HIS A 222 -17.17 -5.59 -6.98
C HIS A 222 -17.30 -4.08 -7.22
N LEU A 223 -17.62 -3.71 -8.45
CA LEU A 223 -17.84 -2.35 -8.91
C LEU A 223 -19.33 -2.18 -9.20
N PRO A 224 -20.06 -1.34 -8.44
CA PRO A 224 -21.44 -0.99 -8.79
C PRO A 224 -21.46 -0.24 -10.12
N PRO A 225 -22.63 -0.12 -10.80
CA PRO A 225 -22.71 0.46 -12.15
C PRO A 225 -22.06 1.85 -12.28
N ALA A 226 -22.19 2.70 -11.25
CA ALA A 226 -21.58 4.04 -11.25
C ALA A 226 -20.04 3.99 -11.30
N ALA A 227 -19.41 3.01 -10.64
CA ALA A 227 -17.96 2.82 -10.68
C ALA A 227 -17.54 2.10 -11.97
N ALA A 228 -18.32 1.10 -12.40
CA ALA A 228 -18.09 0.36 -13.62
C ALA A 228 -18.33 1.16 -14.91
N ALA A 229 -18.84 2.40 -14.84
CA ALA A 229 -18.97 3.28 -16.00
C ALA A 229 -17.69 4.08 -16.32
N ARG A 230 -16.67 4.02 -15.44
CA ARG A 230 -15.39 4.71 -15.61
C ARG A 230 -14.42 3.85 -16.44
N ALA A 231 -13.25 4.35 -16.77
CA ALA A 231 -12.24 3.50 -17.43
C ALA A 231 -11.88 2.29 -16.52
N PRO A 232 -11.27 1.20 -17.06
CA PRO A 232 -11.07 0.90 -18.47
C PRO A 232 -12.31 0.23 -19.09
N LEU A 233 -13.24 -0.23 -18.26
CA LEU A 233 -14.46 -0.88 -18.65
C LEU A 233 -15.54 0.19 -18.65
N LYS A 234 -15.87 0.78 -19.81
CA LYS A 234 -17.01 1.70 -19.96
C LYS A 234 -18.33 0.91 -19.90
N GLY A 235 -18.55 0.19 -18.81
CA GLY A 235 -19.68 -0.71 -18.61
C GLY A 235 -20.93 0.04 -18.17
N GLU A 236 -22.08 -0.36 -18.71
CA GLU A 236 -23.39 0.16 -18.25
C GLU A 236 -23.94 -0.65 -17.06
N MET A 237 -23.22 -1.69 -16.63
CA MET A 237 -23.65 -2.69 -15.67
C MET A 237 -22.60 -2.88 -14.57
N ALA A 238 -23.05 -3.35 -13.40
CA ALA A 238 -22.17 -3.75 -12.32
C ALA A 238 -21.20 -4.86 -12.76
N LEU A 239 -20.03 -4.90 -12.14
CA LEU A 239 -18.95 -5.81 -12.50
C LEU A 239 -18.33 -6.45 -11.26
N THR A 240 -18.16 -7.76 -11.26
CA THR A 240 -17.38 -8.48 -10.26
C THR A 240 -16.14 -9.08 -10.91
N ALA A 241 -14.97 -8.78 -10.35
CA ALA A 241 -13.68 -9.18 -10.91
C ALA A 241 -12.89 -10.05 -9.93
N LEU A 242 -12.26 -11.10 -10.44
CA LEU A 242 -11.45 -12.06 -9.66
C LEU A 242 -10.10 -12.28 -10.35
N ARG A 243 -9.00 -11.94 -9.68
CA ARG A 243 -7.65 -12.07 -10.23
C ARG A 243 -7.00 -13.38 -9.84
N LEU A 244 -6.36 -14.02 -10.82
CA LEU A 244 -5.48 -15.15 -10.63
C LEU A 244 -4.09 -14.85 -11.19
N GLU A 245 -3.07 -15.24 -10.45
CA GLU A 245 -1.68 -14.97 -10.78
C GLU A 245 -0.78 -16.17 -10.50
N GLY A 246 0.33 -16.25 -11.25
CA GLY A 246 1.35 -17.28 -11.06
C GLY A 246 1.97 -17.73 -12.37
N PHE A 247 2.22 -19.04 -12.49
CA PHE A 247 2.72 -19.67 -13.71
C PHE A 247 1.58 -19.94 -14.70
N ALA A 248 1.84 -19.72 -15.99
CA ALA A 248 0.83 -19.78 -17.04
C ALA A 248 -0.05 -21.04 -17.01
N ALA A 249 0.54 -22.24 -16.96
CA ALA A 249 -0.20 -23.50 -16.93
C ALA A 249 -1.09 -23.64 -15.67
N SER A 250 -0.59 -23.18 -14.52
CA SER A 250 -1.36 -23.18 -13.26
C SER A 250 -2.48 -22.15 -13.28
N VAL A 251 -2.26 -20.95 -13.86
CA VAL A 251 -3.30 -19.93 -14.00
C VAL A 251 -4.42 -20.44 -14.91
N ALA A 252 -4.09 -21.01 -16.07
CA ALA A 252 -5.08 -21.55 -17.01
C ALA A 252 -5.98 -22.61 -16.36
N ALA A 253 -5.39 -23.63 -15.70
CA ALA A 253 -6.17 -24.67 -15.04
C ALA A 253 -7.09 -24.14 -13.92
N ARG A 254 -6.61 -23.15 -13.16
CA ARG A 254 -7.39 -22.52 -12.08
C ARG A 254 -8.49 -21.62 -12.60
N VAL A 255 -8.28 -20.97 -13.74
CA VAL A 255 -9.28 -20.18 -14.44
C VAL A 255 -10.41 -21.07 -14.93
N ASP A 256 -10.11 -22.23 -15.53
CA ASP A 256 -11.12 -23.19 -15.99
C ASP A 256 -11.96 -23.75 -14.83
N HIS A 257 -11.29 -24.08 -13.71
CA HIS A 257 -11.96 -24.51 -12.48
C HIS A 257 -12.90 -23.43 -11.95
N MET A 258 -12.41 -22.20 -11.84
CA MET A 258 -13.18 -21.07 -11.33
C MET A 258 -14.35 -20.70 -12.25
N ALA A 259 -14.15 -20.74 -13.58
CA ALA A 259 -15.22 -20.51 -14.55
C ALA A 259 -16.36 -21.55 -14.42
N SER A 260 -16.00 -22.80 -14.13
CA SER A 260 -16.99 -23.86 -13.87
C SER A 260 -17.74 -23.64 -12.56
N ALA A 261 -17.04 -23.28 -11.49
CA ALA A 261 -17.63 -23.00 -10.18
C ALA A 261 -18.58 -21.79 -10.20
N LEU A 262 -18.28 -20.78 -11.02
CA LEU A 262 -19.04 -19.54 -11.11
C LEU A 262 -20.17 -19.55 -12.15
N LYS A 263 -20.42 -20.67 -12.82
CA LYS A 263 -21.42 -20.78 -13.90
C LYS A 263 -22.82 -20.31 -13.49
N ALA A 264 -23.20 -20.49 -12.22
CA ALA A 264 -24.50 -20.05 -11.69
C ALA A 264 -24.65 -18.52 -11.60
N PHE A 265 -23.54 -17.77 -11.68
CA PHE A 265 -23.50 -16.31 -11.57
C PHE A 265 -23.56 -15.59 -12.93
N GLY A 266 -23.72 -16.33 -14.04
CA GLY A 266 -23.99 -15.75 -15.36
C GLY A 266 -22.80 -15.81 -16.30
N ARG A 267 -22.73 -14.84 -17.23
CA ARG A 267 -21.69 -14.79 -18.26
C ARG A 267 -20.36 -14.40 -17.63
N ILE A 268 -19.32 -15.17 -17.94
CA ILE A 268 -17.94 -14.95 -17.50
C ILE A 268 -17.12 -14.51 -18.71
N GLU A 269 -16.38 -13.42 -18.57
CA GLU A 269 -15.34 -13.03 -19.52
C GLU A 269 -13.96 -13.01 -18.86
N GLN A 270 -12.92 -12.93 -19.68
CA GLN A 270 -11.54 -12.97 -19.21
C GLN A 270 -10.78 -11.75 -19.74
N LEU A 271 -10.07 -11.07 -18.85
CA LEU A 271 -9.05 -10.10 -19.22
C LEU A 271 -7.69 -10.80 -19.28
N ASP A 272 -6.99 -10.62 -20.38
CA ASP A 272 -5.60 -11.03 -20.51
C ASP A 272 -4.67 -10.20 -19.58
N ALA A 273 -3.39 -10.53 -19.54
CA ALA A 273 -2.47 -9.93 -18.57
C ALA A 273 -2.35 -8.40 -18.67
N PRO A 274 -2.20 -7.77 -19.86
CA PRO A 274 -2.17 -6.30 -19.96
C PRO A 274 -3.45 -5.63 -19.46
N HIS A 275 -4.62 -6.08 -19.91
CA HIS A 275 -5.91 -5.46 -19.52
C HIS A 275 -6.24 -5.73 -18.04
N SER A 276 -5.86 -6.90 -17.52
CA SER A 276 -5.97 -7.24 -16.11
C SER A 276 -5.16 -6.27 -15.24
N ARG A 277 -3.90 -6.02 -15.58
CA ARG A 277 -3.04 -5.09 -14.81
C ARG A 277 -3.60 -3.68 -14.80
N GLU A 278 -4.03 -3.20 -15.97
CA GLU A 278 -4.67 -1.88 -16.09
C GLU A 278 -5.93 -1.79 -15.22
N PHE A 279 -6.79 -2.81 -15.28
CA PHE A 279 -8.00 -2.87 -14.46
C PHE A 279 -7.69 -2.81 -12.96
N TRP A 280 -6.75 -3.62 -12.46
CA TRP A 280 -6.43 -3.64 -11.03
C TRP A 280 -5.68 -2.41 -10.55
N LEU A 281 -4.91 -1.74 -11.42
CA LEU A 281 -4.36 -0.41 -11.11
C LEU A 281 -5.49 0.58 -10.87
N GLN A 282 -6.53 0.61 -11.70
CA GLN A 282 -7.63 1.55 -11.54
C GLN A 282 -8.50 1.23 -10.32
N VAL A 283 -8.76 -0.06 -10.04
CA VAL A 283 -9.39 -0.48 -8.79
C VAL A 283 -8.57 -0.04 -7.57
N ARG A 284 -7.24 -0.19 -7.63
CA ARG A 284 -6.31 0.26 -6.58
C ARG A 284 -6.36 1.78 -6.38
N GLU A 285 -6.44 2.55 -7.47
CA GLU A 285 -6.45 4.02 -7.44
C GLU A 285 -7.82 4.65 -7.22
N VAL A 286 -8.90 3.86 -7.27
CA VAL A 286 -10.29 4.35 -7.20
C VAL A 286 -10.61 5.33 -8.35
N GLU A 287 -10.11 5.01 -9.54
CA GLU A 287 -10.27 5.82 -10.76
C GLU A 287 -11.59 5.61 -11.51
#